data_AF-A0A2N8HDQ3-F1
#
_entry.id   AF-A0A2N8HDQ3-F1
#
_cell.length_a   1.000
_cell.length_b   1.000
_cell.length_c   1.000
_cell.angle_alpha   90.00
_cell.angle_beta   90.00
_cell.angle_gamma   90.00
#
_symmetry.space_group_name_H-M   'P 1'
#
loop_
_entity.id
_entity.type
_entity.pdbx_description
1 polymer ?
#
loop_
_entity_poly.entity_id
_entity_poly.type
_entity_poly.pdbx_seq_one_letter_code
_entity_poly.pdbx_strand_id
1 'polypeptide(L)'
;MSDNQDELKVQIKAWLKAQNIPRNEFAAACFVSPNTLRNWLAKVAIPKDKEALIRLMMEKTEGEKKLKEAARANWKPFAVLLSAEDYKLIEEAAKRDNMTVEEWAEATLIKDAQKRMKNYYDDESSILNDTPMAAEIPEEYGAPKSSSPSSSSSSAPSSPRRKPRR
;
A
#
# COMPACT_ATOMS: atom_id res chain seq x y z
N MET A 1 10.63 -16.13 33.45
CA MET A 1 10.68 -16.23 31.96
C MET A 1 9.29 -16.59 31.39
N SER A 2 8.20 -16.09 31.98
CA SER A 2 6.83 -16.50 31.62
C SER A 2 5.99 -15.37 31.02
N ASP A 3 6.50 -14.13 31.07
CA ASP A 3 5.71 -12.91 30.84
C ASP A 3 5.24 -12.77 29.38
N ASN A 4 6.00 -13.31 28.42
CA ASN A 4 5.69 -13.18 26.99
C ASN A 4 4.45 -14.00 26.55
N GLN A 5 4.14 -15.12 27.20
CA GLN A 5 2.99 -15.96 26.83
C GLN A 5 1.67 -15.39 27.36
N ASP A 6 1.68 -14.83 28.56
CA ASP A 6 0.46 -14.27 29.15
C ASP A 6 0.11 -12.93 28.51
N GLU A 7 1.11 -12.11 28.15
CA GLU A 7 0.91 -10.91 27.34
C GLU A 7 0.31 -11.25 25.96
N LEU A 8 0.85 -12.26 25.27
CA LEU A 8 0.31 -12.73 23.98
C LEU A 8 -1.16 -13.16 24.12
N LYS A 9 -1.52 -13.92 25.17
CA LYS A 9 -2.92 -14.33 25.39
C LYS A 9 -3.84 -13.13 25.62
N VAL A 10 -3.36 -12.08 26.29
CA VAL A 10 -4.12 -10.83 26.48
C VAL A 10 -4.31 -10.12 25.15
N GLN A 11 -3.25 -10.01 24.33
CA GLN A 11 -3.32 -9.42 22.99
C GLN A 11 -4.30 -10.16 22.09
N ILE A 12 -4.26 -11.50 22.08
CA ILE A 12 -5.20 -12.32 21.29
C ILE A 12 -6.65 -12.07 21.72
N LYS A 13 -6.92 -12.03 23.04
CA LYS A 13 -8.27 -11.74 23.55
C LYS A 13 -8.77 -10.35 23.14
N ALA A 14 -7.90 -9.34 23.21
CA ALA A 14 -8.22 -7.97 22.81
C ALA A 14 -8.48 -7.88 21.30
N TRP A 15 -7.63 -8.52 20.50
CA TRP A 15 -7.76 -8.57 19.05
C TRP A 15 -9.03 -9.27 18.60
N LEU A 16 -9.36 -10.43 19.16
CA LEU A 16 -10.62 -11.14 18.86
C LEU A 16 -11.85 -10.28 19.17
N LYS A 17 -11.82 -9.51 20.26
CA LYS A 17 -12.88 -8.57 20.61
C LYS A 17 -12.98 -7.42 19.61
N ALA A 18 -11.84 -6.88 19.16
CA ALA A 18 -11.80 -5.79 18.19
C ALA A 18 -12.30 -6.20 16.80
N GLN A 19 -12.00 -7.42 16.37
CA GLN A 19 -12.42 -7.96 15.07
C GLN A 19 -13.83 -8.58 15.08
N ASN A 20 -14.48 -8.66 16.25
CA ASN A 20 -15.75 -9.36 16.44
C ASN A 20 -15.75 -10.83 15.96
N ILE A 21 -14.59 -11.50 16.03
CA ILE A 21 -14.44 -12.89 15.58
C ILE A 21 -14.86 -13.82 16.74
N PRO A 22 -15.86 -14.70 16.54
CA PRO A 22 -16.24 -15.66 17.57
C PRO A 22 -15.12 -16.67 17.79
N ARG A 23 -14.94 -17.11 19.04
CA ARG A 23 -13.88 -18.09 19.40
C ARG A 23 -13.94 -19.38 18.58
N ASN A 24 -15.12 -19.79 18.12
CA ASN A 24 -15.28 -20.99 17.30
C ASN A 24 -14.66 -20.82 15.91
N GLU A 25 -14.87 -19.68 15.25
CA GLU A 25 -14.25 -19.37 13.97
C GLU A 25 -12.74 -19.20 14.10
N PHE A 26 -12.28 -18.55 15.18
CA PHE A 26 -10.85 -18.44 15.43
C PHE A 26 -10.19 -19.80 15.69
N ALA A 27 -10.88 -20.71 16.39
CA ALA A 27 -10.39 -22.07 16.59
C ALA A 27 -10.26 -22.83 15.27
N ALA A 28 -11.24 -22.69 14.37
CA ALA A 28 -11.19 -23.26 13.02
C ALA A 28 -10.02 -22.67 12.22
N ALA A 29 -9.80 -21.36 12.27
CA ALA A 29 -8.68 -20.70 11.59
C ALA A 29 -7.30 -21.12 12.16
N CYS A 30 -7.24 -21.45 13.45
CA CYS A 30 -6.05 -22.01 14.09
C CYS A 30 -5.90 -23.53 13.90
N PHE A 31 -6.83 -24.19 13.20
CA PHE A 31 -6.91 -25.64 13.01
C PHE A 31 -6.92 -26.42 14.33
N VAL A 32 -7.72 -25.96 15.29
CA VAL A 32 -7.87 -26.61 16.61
C VAL A 32 -9.32 -26.65 17.08
N SER A 33 -9.58 -27.50 18.07
CA SER A 33 -10.89 -27.51 18.73
C SER A 33 -11.10 -26.23 19.54
N PRO A 34 -12.36 -25.74 19.69
CA PRO A 34 -12.67 -24.60 20.56
C PRO A 34 -12.22 -24.81 22.01
N ASN A 35 -12.17 -26.06 22.47
CA ASN A 35 -11.78 -26.41 23.82
C ASN A 35 -10.26 -26.29 24.02
N THR A 36 -9.47 -26.69 23.01
CA THR A 36 -8.02 -26.50 22.99
C THR A 36 -7.67 -25.02 23.05
N LEU A 37 -8.33 -24.21 22.22
CA LEU A 37 -8.17 -22.76 22.22
C LEU A 37 -8.54 -22.14 23.58
N ARG A 38 -9.66 -22.55 24.18
CA ARG A 38 -10.05 -22.10 25.53
C ARG A 38 -8.96 -22.41 26.56
N ASN A 39 -8.41 -23.61 26.54
CA ASN A 39 -7.36 -24.02 27.46
C ASN A 39 -6.07 -23.21 27.27
N TRP A 40 -5.66 -22.93 26.03
CA TRP A 40 -4.52 -22.06 25.74
C TRP A 40 -4.71 -20.63 26.26
N LEU A 41 -5.87 -20.04 26.03
CA LEU A 41 -6.16 -18.68 26.49
C LEU A 41 -6.38 -18.58 28.02
N ALA A 42 -6.52 -19.71 28.72
CA ALA A 42 -6.78 -19.75 30.15
C ALA A 42 -5.57 -20.18 30.98
N LYS A 43 -4.94 -21.32 30.64
CA LYS A 43 -3.98 -22.00 31.55
C LYS A 43 -2.81 -22.70 30.86
N VAL A 44 -2.95 -23.10 29.59
CA VAL A 44 -1.91 -23.85 28.87
C VAL A 44 -1.07 -22.89 28.01
N ALA A 45 0.22 -23.16 27.87
CA ALA A 45 1.08 -22.41 26.94
C ALA A 45 0.67 -22.69 25.48
N ILE A 46 0.75 -21.68 24.62
CA ILE A 46 0.45 -21.85 23.20
C ILE A 46 1.69 -22.50 22.54
N PRO A 47 1.53 -23.59 21.75
CA PRO A 47 2.64 -24.15 20.99
C PRO A 47 3.24 -23.11 20.03
N LYS A 48 4.58 -23.05 19.92
CA LYS A 48 5.30 -22.02 19.14
C LYS A 48 4.81 -21.88 17.69
N ASP A 49 4.53 -22.98 17.02
CA ASP A 49 4.03 -22.97 15.63
C ASP A 49 2.66 -22.30 15.51
N LYS A 50 1.80 -22.51 16.53
CA LYS A 50 0.47 -21.92 16.60
C LYS A 50 0.53 -20.46 17.00
N GLU A 51 1.46 -20.10 17.89
CA GLU A 51 1.77 -18.71 18.19
C GLU A 51 2.22 -17.94 16.94
N ALA A 52 3.13 -18.50 16.14
CA ALA A 52 3.59 -17.87 14.90
C ALA A 52 2.44 -17.65 13.92
N LEU A 53 1.56 -18.64 13.75
CA LEU A 53 0.34 -18.51 12.93
C LEU A 53 -0.56 -17.39 13.45
N ILE A 54 -0.83 -17.33 14.75
CA ILE A 54 -1.71 -16.32 15.35
C ILE A 54 -1.11 -14.91 15.20
N ARG A 55 0.21 -14.76 15.42
CA ARG A 55 0.91 -13.48 15.20
C ARG A 55 0.78 -13.02 13.76
N LEU A 56 0.97 -13.92 12.79
CA LEU A 56 0.82 -13.62 11.37
C LEU A 56 -0.62 -13.20 11.03
N MET A 57 -1.63 -13.86 11.59
CA MET A 57 -3.03 -13.46 11.42
C MET A 57 -3.30 -12.06 11.98
N MET A 58 -2.79 -11.77 13.19
CA MET A 58 -2.93 -10.45 13.80
C MET A 58 -2.27 -9.36 12.95
N GLU A 59 -1.02 -9.58 12.53
CA GLU A 59 -0.27 -8.65 11.68
C GLU A 59 -0.97 -8.38 10.36
N LYS A 60 -1.47 -9.43 9.67
CA LYS A 60 -2.22 -9.27 8.43
C LYS A 60 -3.46 -8.39 8.60
N THR A 61 -4.25 -8.63 9.65
CA THR A 61 -5.45 -7.81 9.90
C THR A 61 -5.12 -6.39 10.30
N GLU A 62 -4.02 -6.16 11.01
CA GLU A 62 -3.57 -4.82 11.37
C GLU A 62 -3.05 -4.07 10.14
N GLY A 63 -2.32 -4.75 9.25
CA GLY A 63 -1.89 -4.23 7.97
C GLY A 63 -3.06 -3.84 7.08
N GLU A 64 -4.07 -4.71 6.96
CA GLU A 64 -5.31 -4.40 6.21
C GLU A 64 -6.08 -3.22 6.82
N LYS A 65 -6.13 -3.12 8.16
CA LYS A 65 -6.75 -1.98 8.83
C LYS A 65 -5.98 -0.69 8.57
N LYS A 66 -4.65 -0.70 8.68
CA LYS A 66 -3.78 0.46 8.38
C LYS A 66 -3.89 0.87 6.92
N LEU A 67 -3.99 -0.08 5.99
CA LEU A 67 -4.19 0.22 4.58
C LEU A 67 -5.55 0.86 4.33
N LYS A 68 -6.62 0.32 4.95
CA LYS A 68 -7.96 0.92 4.90
C LYS A 68 -8.00 2.31 5.56
N GLU A 69 -7.31 2.50 6.67
CA GLU A 69 -7.24 3.78 7.39
C GLU A 69 -6.42 4.81 6.62
N ALA A 70 -5.29 4.42 6.02
CA ALA A 70 -4.49 5.26 5.14
C ALA A 70 -5.24 5.61 3.84
N ALA A 71 -5.98 4.66 3.27
CA ALA A 71 -6.86 4.91 2.14
C ALA A 71 -8.00 5.87 2.54
N ARG A 72 -8.58 5.71 3.73
CA ARG A 72 -9.63 6.59 4.25
C ARG A 72 -9.10 8.00 4.55
N ALA A 73 -7.88 8.12 5.07
CA ALA A 73 -7.22 9.41 5.31
C ALA A 73 -6.89 10.15 4.02
N ASN A 74 -6.66 9.42 2.92
CA ASN A 74 -6.39 9.99 1.59
C ASN A 74 -7.63 10.06 0.68
N TRP A 75 -8.78 9.55 1.10
CA TRP A 75 -10.01 9.65 0.31
C TRP A 75 -10.44 11.12 0.25
N LYS A 76 -10.55 11.67 -0.96
CA LYS A 76 -11.26 12.93 -1.22
C LYS A 76 -12.66 12.62 -1.74
N PRO A 77 -13.74 12.94 -0.99
CA PRO A 77 -15.09 12.74 -1.50
C PRO A 77 -15.29 13.63 -2.72
N PHE A 78 -15.80 13.04 -3.80
CA PHE A 78 -16.22 13.77 -4.99
C PHE A 78 -17.70 13.47 -5.24
N ALA A 79 -18.46 14.52 -5.53
CA ALA A 79 -19.87 14.39 -5.88
C ALA A 79 -20.02 14.33 -7.39
N VAL A 80 -20.81 13.39 -7.88
CA VAL A 80 -21.17 13.27 -9.30
C VAL A 80 -22.61 13.72 -9.46
N LEU A 81 -22.85 14.67 -10.36
CA LEU A 81 -24.20 15.06 -10.74
C LEU A 81 -24.75 14.00 -11.70
N LEU A 82 -25.77 13.27 -11.25
CA LEU A 82 -26.46 12.26 -12.04
C LEU A 82 -27.80 12.78 -12.52
N SER A 83 -28.21 12.38 -13.72
CA SER A 83 -29.58 12.57 -14.16
C SER A 83 -30.52 11.67 -13.35
N ALA A 84 -31.79 12.04 -13.25
CA ALA A 84 -32.78 11.24 -12.54
C ALA A 84 -33.01 9.85 -13.18
N GLU A 85 -32.72 9.71 -14.48
CA GLU A 85 -32.84 8.47 -15.23
C GLU A 85 -31.68 7.52 -14.91
N ASP A 86 -30.45 8.05 -14.91
CA ASP A 86 -29.25 7.29 -14.57
C ASP A 86 -29.27 6.80 -13.12
N TYR A 87 -29.78 7.64 -12.21
CA TYR A 87 -29.91 7.27 -10.80
C TYR A 87 -30.85 6.07 -10.60
N LYS A 88 -31.96 6.01 -11.35
CA LYS A 88 -32.88 4.87 -11.29
C LYS A 88 -32.24 3.59 -11.81
N LEU A 89 -31.44 3.67 -12.88
CA LEU A 89 -30.69 2.52 -13.39
C LEU A 89 -29.75 1.95 -12.32
N ILE A 90 -29.03 2.85 -11.63
CA ILE A 90 -28.11 2.47 -10.56
C ILE A 90 -28.87 1.88 -9.37
N GLU A 91 -30.01 2.45 -8.98
CA GLU A 91 -30.84 1.93 -7.89
C GLU A 91 -31.37 0.53 -8.20
N GLU A 92 -31.83 0.28 -9.42
CA GLU A 92 -32.24 -1.07 -9.84
C GLU A 92 -31.08 -2.06 -9.85
N ALA A 93 -29.89 -1.65 -10.30
CA ALA A 93 -28.71 -2.50 -10.28
C ALA A 93 -28.28 -2.84 -8.84
N ALA A 94 -28.29 -1.85 -7.94
CA ALA A 94 -28.01 -2.03 -6.52
C ALA A 94 -29.02 -2.98 -5.86
N LYS A 95 -30.32 -2.85 -6.18
CA LYS A 95 -31.37 -3.76 -5.71
C LYS A 95 -31.19 -5.20 -6.21
N ARG A 96 -30.77 -5.39 -7.47
CA ARG A 96 -30.46 -6.73 -8.00
C ARG A 96 -29.33 -7.41 -7.21
N ASP A 97 -28.34 -6.62 -6.78
CA ASP A 97 -27.19 -7.12 -6.03
C ASP A 97 -27.41 -7.14 -4.50
N ASN A 98 -28.61 -6.79 -4.01
CA ASN A 98 -28.92 -6.63 -2.57
C ASN A 98 -27.96 -5.67 -1.83
N MET A 99 -27.50 -4.62 -2.50
CA MET A 99 -26.60 -3.60 -1.94
C MET A 99 -27.25 -2.23 -1.95
N THR A 100 -26.68 -1.28 -1.20
CA THR A 100 -27.04 0.13 -1.32
C THR A 100 -26.43 0.76 -2.58
N VAL A 101 -26.97 1.90 -3.03
CA VAL A 101 -26.46 2.62 -4.22
C VAL A 101 -25.00 3.03 -4.06
N GLU A 102 -24.61 3.45 -2.86
CA GLU A 102 -23.25 3.86 -2.51
C GLU A 102 -22.29 2.66 -2.58
N GLU A 103 -22.63 1.55 -1.93
CA GLU A 103 -21.84 0.32 -1.97
C GLU A 103 -21.72 -0.26 -3.38
N TRP A 104 -22.80 -0.17 -4.17
CA TRP A 104 -22.80 -0.61 -5.56
C TRP A 104 -21.89 0.24 -6.44
N ALA A 105 -21.91 1.57 -6.28
CA ALA A 105 -21.04 2.48 -6.99
C ALA A 105 -19.56 2.25 -6.62
N GLU A 106 -19.26 2.07 -5.34
CA GLU A 106 -17.91 1.72 -4.86
C GLU A 106 -17.44 0.38 -5.43
N ALA A 107 -18.27 -0.66 -5.35
CA ALA A 107 -17.94 -1.98 -5.88
C ALA A 107 -17.66 -1.94 -7.39
N THR A 108 -18.42 -1.13 -8.13
CA THR A 108 -18.23 -0.94 -9.58
C THR A 108 -16.92 -0.23 -9.88
N LEU A 109 -16.58 0.84 -9.14
CA LEU A 109 -15.30 1.55 -9.28
C LEU A 109 -14.11 0.65 -8.95
N ILE A 110 -14.22 -0.18 -7.90
CA ILE A 110 -13.18 -1.15 -7.52
C ILE A 110 -13.00 -2.19 -8.61
N LYS A 111 -14.09 -2.76 -9.15
CA LYS A 111 -14.04 -3.74 -10.24
C LYS A 111 -13.42 -3.16 -11.51
N ASP A 112 -13.77 -1.92 -11.86
CA ASP A 112 -13.21 -1.23 -13.02
C ASP A 112 -11.72 -0.92 -12.83
N ALA A 113 -11.30 -0.44 -11.66
CA ALA A 113 -9.89 -0.24 -11.33
C ALA A 113 -9.09 -1.56 -11.39
N GLN A 114 -9.62 -2.64 -10.82
CA GLN A 114 -9.01 -3.96 -10.89
C GLN A 114 -8.90 -4.47 -12.34
N LYS A 115 -9.92 -4.24 -13.16
CA LYS A 115 -9.89 -4.58 -14.59
C LYS A 115 -8.80 -3.81 -15.33
N ARG A 116 -8.71 -2.49 -15.11
CA ARG A 116 -7.65 -1.64 -15.69
C ARG A 116 -6.26 -2.09 -15.26
N MET A 117 -6.08 -2.45 -13.98
CA MET A 117 -4.82 -3.00 -13.47
C MET A 117 -4.50 -4.36 -14.09
N LYS A 118 -5.48 -5.25 -14.26
CA LYS A 118 -5.27 -6.57 -14.85
C LYS A 118 -4.77 -6.47 -16.30
N ASN A 119 -5.41 -5.60 -17.10
CA ASN A 119 -5.01 -5.39 -18.49
C ASN A 119 -3.56 -4.89 -18.61
N TYR A 120 -3.07 -4.13 -17.64
CA TYR A 120 -1.69 -3.63 -17.62
C TYR A 120 -0.63 -4.74 -17.47
N TYR A 121 -0.96 -5.84 -16.80
CA TYR A 121 -0.04 -6.98 -16.61
C TYR A 121 -0.23 -8.07 -17.67
N ASP A 122 -1.40 -8.18 -18.29
CA ASP A 122 -1.62 -9.12 -19.41
C ASP A 122 -0.92 -8.64 -20.70
N ASP A 123 -0.80 -7.33 -20.94
CA ASP A 123 -0.08 -6.79 -22.12
C ASP A 123 1.45 -7.00 -22.06
N GLU A 124 2.07 -6.99 -20.87
CA GLU A 124 3.51 -7.29 -20.67
C GLU A 124 3.83 -8.78 -20.91
N SER A 125 2.87 -9.68 -20.74
CA SER A 125 3.06 -11.12 -21.02
C SER A 125 3.16 -11.44 -22.53
N SER A 126 2.83 -10.47 -23.39
CA SER A 126 2.98 -10.56 -24.84
C SER A 126 4.32 -10.00 -25.37
N ILE A 127 5.13 -9.37 -24.50
CA ILE A 127 6.47 -8.83 -24.82
C ILE A 127 7.58 -9.80 -24.37
N LEU A 128 7.23 -11.05 -24.03
CA LEU A 128 8.21 -12.10 -23.73
C LEU A 128 8.28 -13.10 -24.87
N ASN A 129 8.76 -12.67 -26.05
CA ASN A 129 9.53 -13.50 -26.98
C ASN A 129 10.29 -12.60 -27.95
N ASP A 130 11.60 -12.88 -28.05
CA ASP A 130 12.54 -12.43 -29.09
C ASP A 130 13.22 -11.05 -28.94
N THR A 131 14.15 -10.87 -27.99
CA THR A 131 15.51 -10.34 -28.29
C THR A 131 16.48 -10.61 -27.12
N PRO A 132 17.70 -11.17 -27.35
CA PRO A 132 18.66 -11.45 -26.28
C PRO A 132 19.26 -10.17 -25.66
N MET A 133 19.36 -10.16 -24.32
CA MET A 133 20.01 -9.12 -23.52
C MET A 133 21.43 -8.82 -23.99
N ALA A 134 21.64 -7.64 -24.58
CA ALA A 134 22.90 -6.93 -24.45
C ALA A 134 22.72 -5.86 -23.37
N ALA A 135 23.44 -6.02 -22.26
CA ALA A 135 23.46 -5.06 -21.17
C ALA A 135 24.23 -3.81 -21.62
N GLU A 136 23.53 -2.71 -21.87
CA GLU A 136 24.14 -1.39 -21.95
C GLU A 136 23.78 -0.59 -20.69
N ILE A 137 24.82 -0.34 -19.91
CA ILE A 137 24.86 0.50 -18.72
C ILE A 137 24.53 1.94 -19.17
N PRO A 138 23.54 2.64 -18.58
CA PRO A 138 23.30 4.03 -18.93
C PRO A 138 24.47 4.91 -18.44
N GLU A 139 25.22 5.45 -19.40
CA GLU A 139 26.24 6.48 -19.19
C GLU A 139 25.63 7.73 -18.53
N GLU A 140 26.37 8.21 -17.53
CA GLU A 140 26.28 9.50 -16.86
C GLU A 140 25.94 10.67 -17.81
N TYR A 141 24.71 11.17 -17.76
CA TYR A 141 24.35 12.41 -18.46
C TYR A 141 24.48 13.64 -17.55
N GLY A 142 25.59 14.34 -17.76
CA GLY A 142 25.98 15.56 -17.11
C GLY A 142 25.19 16.81 -17.50
N ALA A 143 25.42 17.84 -16.69
CA ALA A 143 24.88 19.20 -16.77
C ALA A 143 25.00 19.85 -18.18
N PRO A 144 24.07 20.74 -18.54
CA PRO A 144 24.09 21.40 -19.85
C PRO A 144 25.27 22.36 -20.00
N LYS A 145 26.11 22.10 -21.02
CA LYS A 145 27.14 23.02 -21.53
C LYS A 145 26.47 24.14 -22.33
N SER A 146 26.62 25.39 -21.92
CA SER A 146 26.39 26.55 -22.77
C SER A 146 27.69 26.93 -23.49
N SER A 147 27.59 27.07 -24.80
CA SER A 147 28.67 27.35 -25.74
C SER A 147 29.23 28.77 -25.60
N SER A 148 30.57 28.87 -25.54
CA SER A 148 31.35 30.10 -25.61
C SER A 148 31.34 30.73 -27.01
N PRO A 149 31.69 32.02 -27.12
CA PRO A 149 32.49 32.51 -28.23
C PRO A 149 33.86 32.99 -27.73
N SER A 150 34.91 32.44 -28.32
CA SER A 150 36.30 32.85 -28.16
C SER A 150 36.59 34.16 -28.90
N SER A 151 37.26 35.12 -28.24
CA SER A 151 38.47 35.76 -28.77
C SER A 151 38.95 36.92 -27.89
N SER A 152 40.28 37.07 -27.88
CA SER A 152 41.03 38.31 -27.64
C SER A 152 41.44 38.60 -26.21
N SER A 153 42.68 38.18 -25.92
CA SER A 153 43.61 38.79 -24.98
C SER A 153 43.62 40.32 -25.09
N SER A 154 43.59 40.99 -23.93
CA SER A 154 44.38 42.19 -23.55
C SER A 154 43.55 43.07 -22.61
N SER A 155 43.89 43.13 -21.33
CA SER A 155 43.91 44.37 -20.50
C SER A 155 44.31 44.08 -19.06
N ALA A 156 45.60 44.27 -18.81
CA ALA A 156 46.29 44.92 -17.68
C ALA A 156 45.76 44.87 -16.21
N PRO A 157 46.67 44.96 -15.22
CA PRO A 157 46.43 44.67 -13.81
C PRO A 157 46.12 45.91 -12.96
N SER A 158 45.66 45.64 -11.73
CA SER A 158 45.82 46.41 -10.48
C SER A 158 45.94 47.94 -10.50
N SER A 159 44.96 48.57 -9.85
CA SER A 159 45.08 49.70 -8.90
C SER A 159 46.14 50.79 -9.12
N PRO A 160 45.73 52.06 -9.28
CA PRO A 160 46.67 53.18 -9.28
C PRO A 160 47.04 53.57 -7.85
N ARG A 161 48.31 53.39 -7.45
CA ARG A 161 48.83 54.09 -6.26
C ARG A 161 50.29 54.54 -6.40
N ARG A 162 50.42 55.87 -6.47
CA ARG A 162 51.55 56.74 -6.08
C ARG A 162 52.65 57.08 -7.12
N LYS A 163 52.60 58.36 -7.53
CA LYS A 163 53.66 59.25 -8.05
C LYS A 163 54.77 59.51 -6.98
N PRO A 164 55.72 60.42 -7.23
CA PRO A 164 56.81 60.41 -8.22
C PRO A 164 58.17 60.59 -7.50
N ARG A 165 59.28 60.47 -8.23
CA ARG A 165 60.63 61.09 -8.02
C ARG A 165 61.55 60.41 -9.04
N ARG A 166 62.34 61.08 -9.86
CA ARG A 166 62.89 62.43 -9.83
C ARG A 166 63.28 62.83 -11.25
#